data_AF-A0A154PJA1-F1
#
_entry.id   AF-A0A154PJA1-F1
#
_cell.length_a   1.000
_cell.length_b   1.000
_cell.length_c   1.000
_cell.angle_alpha   90.00
_cell.angle_beta   90.00
_cell.angle_gamma   90.00
#
_symmetry.space_group_name_H-M   'P 1'
#
loop_
_entity.id
_entity.type
_entity.pdbx_description
1 polymer ?
#
loop_
_entity_poly.entity_id
_entity_poly.type
_entity_poly.pdbx_seq_one_letter_code
_entity_poly.pdbx_strand_id
1 'polypeptide(L)'
;MLQVGMYIKRTFSTNRILFNEEKYLEVAEVNGVQTITLNHPTTRNSLSMNMLKSLLENIKNCENNMNLRSIVIRATPGNVFSAGHNLKELTANNGEYHKKIFETCSELMRSIAQSPLPVIAAVDGLASAAGCQLVAACDIAICTERSSFSTPGANLGIFCSTPGIPLIRNVPKKTAMYMLFTGFTISGKEAYEVGLVSKVVPNDKLEEELNTITTAINTKSRSVIHIGKTFLNEQMDLDMSTAYFLGTEKMVNNLKMKDAQEACKKMAAIPQGAFAACKVRRNLERNTVITPIEEKEKSGKENMFNVRSPQQGRELTPLKYNSKLMNSIWGLYNRYSVHNFKKNTDGDDGVFGTFVAVSGAVFKTHALAANTVTAAAVAKNNP
;
A
#
# COMPACT_ATOMS: atom_id res chain seq x y z
N MET A 1 -90.03 -22.69 0.35
CA MET A 1 -89.58 -21.73 -0.68
C MET A 1 -88.29 -21.10 -0.16
N LEU A 2 -87.18 -21.42 -0.85
CA LEU A 2 -85.84 -20.79 -0.81
C LEU A 2 -85.07 -20.71 0.54
N GLN A 3 -84.09 -21.61 0.66
CA GLN A 3 -83.02 -21.63 1.64
C GLN A 3 -81.82 -20.83 1.09
N VAL A 4 -81.34 -19.86 1.87
CA VAL A 4 -80.21 -18.97 1.53
C VAL A 4 -78.90 -19.71 1.75
N GLY A 5 -78.14 -19.96 0.67
CA GLY A 5 -76.78 -20.50 0.74
C GLY A 5 -75.75 -19.40 0.49
N MET A 6 -75.03 -18.98 1.54
CA MET A 6 -73.86 -18.11 1.44
C MET A 6 -72.64 -18.90 0.94
N TYR A 7 -72.10 -18.50 -0.20
CA TYR A 7 -70.82 -19.00 -0.73
C TYR A 7 -69.65 -18.36 0.02
N ILE A 8 -68.88 -19.15 0.78
CA ILE A 8 -67.56 -18.77 1.30
C ILE A 8 -66.50 -19.42 0.39
N LYS A 9 -65.85 -18.63 -0.47
CA LYS A 9 -64.62 -19.05 -1.15
C LYS A 9 -63.49 -19.09 -0.13
N ARG A 10 -63.03 -20.30 0.23
CA ARG A 10 -61.76 -20.50 0.95
C ARG A 10 -60.61 -20.16 0.02
N THR A 11 -59.99 -19.00 0.24
CA THR A 11 -58.69 -18.68 -0.36
C THR A 11 -57.61 -19.35 0.49
N PHE A 12 -56.98 -20.39 -0.04
CA PHE A 12 -55.76 -20.95 0.55
C PHE A 12 -54.65 -19.90 0.39
N SER A 13 -54.26 -19.27 1.51
CA SER A 13 -53.02 -18.50 1.57
C SER A 13 -51.87 -19.48 1.68
N THR A 14 -51.13 -19.67 0.59
CA THR A 14 -49.82 -20.32 0.64
C THR A 14 -48.88 -19.37 1.37
N ASN A 15 -48.58 -19.68 2.63
CA ASN A 15 -47.45 -19.10 3.35
C ASN A 15 -46.17 -19.45 2.59
N ARG A 16 -45.80 -18.57 1.65
CA ARG A 16 -44.50 -18.57 0.99
C ARG A 16 -43.51 -18.12 2.07
N ILE A 17 -42.84 -19.09 2.69
CA ILE A 17 -41.64 -18.83 3.48
C ILE A 17 -40.68 -18.10 2.54
N LEU A 18 -40.52 -16.80 2.75
CA LEU A 18 -39.50 -16.00 2.07
C LEU A 18 -38.17 -16.58 2.52
N PHE A 19 -37.46 -17.27 1.61
CA PHE A 19 -36.05 -17.56 1.79
C PHE A 19 -35.37 -16.22 2.03
N ASN A 20 -34.86 -16.02 3.25
CA ASN A 20 -34.01 -14.90 3.58
C ASN A 20 -32.80 -14.99 2.63
N GLU A 21 -32.65 -14.07 1.69
CA GLU A 21 -31.48 -14.06 0.80
C GLU A 21 -30.23 -13.98 1.69
N GLU A 22 -29.41 -15.03 1.71
CA GLU A 22 -28.14 -15.02 2.43
C GLU A 22 -27.27 -13.88 1.87
N LYS A 23 -27.12 -12.84 2.67
CA LYS A 23 -26.34 -11.66 2.30
C LYS A 23 -24.86 -11.92 2.60
N TYR A 24 -24.10 -12.33 1.59
CA TYR A 24 -22.66 -12.58 1.71
C TYR A 24 -21.83 -11.31 1.98
N LEU A 25 -22.31 -10.15 1.53
CA LEU A 25 -21.61 -8.86 1.63
C LEU A 25 -22.51 -7.76 2.18
N GLU A 26 -21.95 -6.88 3.00
CA GLU A 26 -22.53 -5.57 3.28
C GLU A 26 -21.75 -4.49 2.54
N VAL A 27 -22.44 -3.62 1.81
CA VAL A 27 -21.82 -2.57 1.00
C VAL A 27 -22.34 -1.21 1.47
N ALA A 28 -21.42 -0.28 1.72
CA ALA A 28 -21.72 1.09 2.10
C ALA A 28 -20.85 2.06 1.30
N GLU A 29 -21.44 3.15 0.82
CA GLU A 29 -20.73 4.20 0.09
C GLU A 29 -20.80 5.50 0.88
N VAL A 30 -19.66 5.97 1.38
CA VAL A 30 -19.56 7.18 2.21
C VAL A 30 -18.34 7.97 1.78
N ASN A 31 -18.53 9.27 1.51
CA ASN A 31 -17.43 10.20 1.17
C ASN A 31 -16.49 9.70 0.05
N GLY A 32 -17.06 9.11 -1.00
CA GLY A 32 -16.29 8.57 -2.13
C GLY A 32 -15.59 7.23 -1.86
N VAL A 33 -15.85 6.59 -0.72
CA VAL A 33 -15.31 5.27 -0.38
C VAL A 33 -16.41 4.23 -0.44
N GLN A 34 -16.23 3.20 -1.26
CA GLN A 34 -17.09 2.01 -1.24
C GLN A 34 -16.48 0.98 -0.29
N THR A 35 -17.16 0.68 0.80
CA THR A 35 -16.72 -0.32 1.78
C THR A 35 -17.52 -1.59 1.59
N ILE A 36 -16.83 -2.65 1.16
CA ILE A 36 -17.33 -4.00 0.98
C ILE A 36 -16.92 -4.82 2.21
N THR A 37 -17.90 -5.24 3.01
CA THR A 37 -17.70 -5.99 4.24
C THR A 37 -18.13 -7.43 4.03
N LEU A 38 -17.19 -8.38 4.14
CA LEU A 38 -17.47 -9.81 4.11
C LEU A 38 -18.34 -10.17 5.33
N ASN A 39 -19.57 -10.62 5.06
CA ASN A 39 -20.57 -10.92 6.09
C ASN A 39 -21.11 -12.34 5.92
N HIS A 40 -20.25 -13.33 6.15
CA HIS A 40 -20.68 -14.73 6.21
C HIS A 40 -19.95 -15.48 7.33
N PRO A 41 -20.18 -15.09 8.61
CA PRO A 41 -19.44 -15.62 9.76
C PRO A 41 -19.62 -17.13 9.95
N THR A 42 -20.76 -17.70 9.56
CA THR A 42 -21.08 -19.14 9.64
C THR A 42 -20.07 -20.01 8.87
N THR A 43 -19.51 -19.50 7.78
CA THR A 43 -18.43 -20.16 7.03
C THR A 43 -17.08 -19.46 7.17
N ARG A 44 -16.95 -18.56 8.16
CA ARG A 44 -15.74 -17.75 8.38
C ARG A 44 -15.34 -16.96 7.13
N ASN A 45 -16.33 -16.33 6.49
CA ASN A 45 -16.17 -15.54 5.27
C ASN A 45 -15.46 -16.32 4.14
N SER A 46 -15.83 -17.58 3.97
CA SER A 46 -15.30 -18.40 2.88
C SER A 46 -15.61 -17.78 1.52
N LEU A 47 -14.64 -17.78 0.61
CA LEU A 47 -14.78 -17.40 -0.80
C LEU A 47 -15.48 -18.52 -1.58
N SER A 48 -16.77 -18.72 -1.27
CA SER A 48 -17.71 -19.54 -2.05
C SER A 48 -17.94 -18.92 -3.43
N MET A 49 -18.52 -19.69 -4.36
CA MET A 49 -18.91 -19.18 -5.68
C MET A 49 -19.81 -17.94 -5.57
N ASN A 50 -20.75 -17.93 -4.62
CA ASN A 50 -21.64 -16.78 -4.40
C ASN A 50 -20.87 -15.56 -3.87
N MET A 51 -20.02 -15.75 -2.85
CA MET A 51 -19.16 -14.68 -2.32
C MET A 51 -18.25 -14.09 -3.40
N LEU A 52 -17.62 -14.94 -4.21
CA LEU A 52 -16.75 -14.52 -5.31
C LEU A 52 -17.50 -13.68 -6.35
N LYS A 53 -18.70 -14.12 -6.76
CA LYS A 53 -19.53 -13.37 -7.71
C LYS A 53 -19.97 -12.03 -7.14
N SER A 54 -20.42 -12.00 -5.88
CA SER A 54 -20.82 -10.74 -5.22
C SER A 54 -19.65 -9.77 -5.10
N LEU A 55 -18.44 -10.25 -4.78
CA LEU A 55 -17.24 -9.40 -4.73
C LEU A 55 -16.89 -8.86 -6.12
N LEU A 56 -16.87 -9.73 -7.12
CA LEU A 56 -16.55 -9.38 -8.50
C LEU A 56 -17.52 -8.33 -9.06
N GLU A 57 -18.81 -8.51 -8.83
CA GLU A 57 -19.85 -7.57 -9.23
C GLU A 57 -19.64 -6.19 -8.59
N ASN A 58 -19.41 -6.12 -7.27
CA ASN A 58 -19.20 -4.84 -6.59
C ASN A 58 -17.93 -4.13 -7.06
N ILE A 59 -16.83 -4.86 -7.27
CA ILE A 59 -15.58 -4.29 -7.77
C ILE A 59 -15.76 -3.74 -9.20
N LYS A 60 -16.46 -4.46 -10.08
CA LYS A 60 -16.72 -3.99 -11.45
C LYS A 60 -17.70 -2.81 -11.50
N ASN A 61 -18.71 -2.81 -10.63
CA ASN A 61 -19.73 -1.76 -10.61
C ASN A 61 -19.20 -0.38 -10.19
N CYS A 62 -17.98 -0.29 -9.63
CA CYS A 62 -17.38 0.99 -9.26
C CYS A 62 -17.16 1.96 -10.44
N GLU A 63 -17.13 1.43 -11.68
CA GLU A 63 -17.04 2.23 -12.90
C GLU A 63 -18.26 3.12 -13.12
N ASN A 64 -19.43 2.68 -12.64
CA ASN A 64 -20.69 3.40 -12.82
C ASN A 64 -20.85 4.59 -11.88
N ASN A 65 -20.07 4.66 -10.79
CA ASN A 65 -20.13 5.75 -9.82
C ASN A 65 -18.87 6.63 -9.88
N MET A 66 -18.97 7.75 -10.58
CA MET A 66 -17.88 8.72 -10.73
C MET A 66 -17.52 9.47 -9.45
N ASN A 67 -18.31 9.35 -8.38
CA ASN A 67 -18.01 9.93 -7.07
C ASN A 67 -17.08 9.04 -6.22
N LEU A 68 -16.96 7.76 -6.56
CA LEU A 68 -16.04 6.87 -5.86
C LEU A 68 -14.57 7.21 -6.16
N ARG A 69 -13.73 6.96 -5.17
CA ARG A 69 -12.30 7.29 -5.13
C ARG A 69 -11.46 6.12 -4.66
N SER A 70 -12.01 5.25 -3.80
CA SER A 70 -11.36 4.01 -3.37
C SER A 70 -12.41 2.95 -3.00
N ILE A 71 -11.97 1.69 -2.99
CA ILE A 71 -12.71 0.54 -2.49
C ILE A 71 -11.98 0.00 -1.26
N VAL A 72 -12.73 -0.33 -0.22
CA VAL A 72 -12.23 -1.02 0.97
C VAL A 72 -12.86 -2.39 1.06
N ILE A 73 -12.04 -3.42 1.22
CA ILE A 73 -12.49 -4.79 1.53
C ILE A 73 -12.12 -5.07 2.98
N ARG A 74 -13.12 -5.34 3.81
CA ARG A 74 -12.98 -5.72 5.23
C ARG A 74 -13.89 -6.88 5.56
N ALA A 75 -13.79 -7.40 6.77
CA ALA A 75 -14.71 -8.42 7.28
C ALA A 75 -15.56 -7.87 8.42
N THR A 76 -16.68 -8.52 8.68
CA THR A 76 -17.43 -8.34 9.93
C THR A 76 -16.54 -8.62 11.15
N PRO A 77 -16.80 -7.98 12.31
CA PRO A 77 -15.99 -8.19 13.51
C PRO A 77 -15.86 -9.67 13.87
N GLY A 78 -14.64 -10.10 14.15
CA GLY A 78 -14.35 -11.49 14.49
C GLY A 78 -12.86 -11.82 14.38
N ASN A 79 -12.57 -13.13 14.40
CA ASN A 79 -11.19 -13.64 14.39
C ASN A 79 -10.71 -14.02 12.98
N VAL A 80 -11.57 -13.93 11.96
CA VAL A 80 -11.27 -14.39 10.59
C VAL A 80 -11.72 -13.35 9.58
N PHE A 81 -10.76 -12.81 8.84
CA PHE A 81 -11.02 -12.01 7.66
C PHE A 81 -11.65 -12.88 6.56
N SER A 82 -10.95 -13.95 6.16
CA SER A 82 -11.48 -14.97 5.25
C SER A 82 -10.70 -16.28 5.38
N ALA A 83 -11.43 -17.39 5.43
CA ALA A 83 -10.88 -18.74 5.48
C ALA A 83 -10.45 -19.32 4.11
N GLY A 84 -10.61 -18.56 3.01
CA GLY A 84 -10.35 -19.04 1.65
C GLY A 84 -11.56 -19.77 1.06
N HIS A 85 -11.35 -20.66 0.08
CA HIS A 85 -12.47 -21.31 -0.63
C HIS A 85 -13.36 -22.13 0.31
N ASN A 86 -14.65 -22.17 0.01
CA ASN A 86 -15.56 -23.08 0.69
C ASN A 86 -15.28 -24.52 0.23
N LEU A 87 -14.60 -25.30 1.08
CA LEU A 87 -14.20 -26.66 0.73
C LEU A 87 -15.39 -27.57 0.38
N LYS A 88 -16.60 -27.28 0.87
CA LYS A 88 -17.82 -28.02 0.48
C LYS A 88 -18.10 -27.95 -1.03
N GLU A 89 -17.76 -26.83 -1.67
CA GLU A 89 -17.92 -26.64 -3.13
C GLU A 89 -16.78 -27.26 -3.95
N LEU A 90 -15.72 -27.71 -3.27
CA LEU A 90 -14.59 -28.43 -3.86
C LEU A 90 -14.64 -29.94 -3.55
N THR A 91 -15.77 -30.39 -2.99
CA THR A 91 -16.06 -31.82 -2.83
C THR A 91 -16.82 -32.34 -4.06
N ALA A 92 -16.68 -33.64 -4.34
CA ALA A 92 -17.17 -34.36 -5.54
C ALA A 92 -16.29 -34.25 -6.79
N ASN A 93 -16.39 -35.25 -7.67
CA ASN A 93 -15.66 -35.31 -8.94
C ASN A 93 -16.33 -34.43 -10.01
N ASN A 94 -16.37 -33.12 -9.78
CA ASN A 94 -16.88 -32.15 -10.75
C ASN A 94 -15.77 -31.16 -11.15
N GLY A 95 -14.85 -31.62 -12.00
CA GLY A 95 -13.70 -30.83 -12.45
C GLY A 95 -14.09 -29.53 -13.17
N GLU A 96 -15.21 -29.52 -13.92
CA GLU A 96 -15.69 -28.31 -14.60
C GLU A 96 -16.17 -27.25 -13.60
N TYR A 97 -16.90 -27.66 -12.56
CA TYR A 97 -17.34 -26.74 -11.51
C TYR A 97 -16.16 -26.19 -10.70
N HIS A 98 -15.19 -27.05 -10.36
CA HIS A 98 -13.96 -26.62 -9.68
C HIS A 98 -13.19 -25.59 -10.53
N LYS A 99 -13.03 -25.86 -11.82
CA LYS A 99 -12.41 -24.93 -12.77
C LYS A 99 -13.13 -23.59 -12.76
N LYS A 100 -14.46 -23.58 -12.81
CA LYS A 100 -15.27 -22.37 -12.77
C LYS A 100 -15.05 -21.55 -11.48
N ILE A 101 -14.93 -22.20 -10.32
CA ILE A 101 -14.63 -21.52 -9.04
C ILE A 101 -13.27 -20.82 -9.13
N PHE A 102 -12.23 -21.53 -9.56
CA PHE A 102 -10.88 -20.96 -9.64
C PHE A 102 -10.75 -19.88 -10.71
N GLU A 103 -11.46 -20.01 -11.84
CA GLU A 103 -11.54 -18.97 -12.88
C GLU A 103 -12.23 -17.71 -12.36
N THR A 104 -13.36 -17.86 -11.65
CA THR A 104 -14.07 -16.72 -11.03
C THR A 104 -13.20 -16.02 -9.99
N CYS A 105 -12.47 -16.79 -9.16
CA CYS A 105 -11.50 -16.24 -8.22
C CYS A 105 -10.35 -15.50 -8.92
N SER A 106 -9.83 -16.07 -10.00
CA SER A 106 -8.77 -15.43 -10.81
C SER A 106 -9.25 -14.16 -11.51
N GLU A 107 -10.50 -14.13 -11.97
CA GLU A 107 -11.14 -12.94 -12.52
C GLU A 107 -11.35 -11.85 -11.47
N LEU A 108 -11.74 -12.22 -10.24
CA LEU A 108 -11.81 -11.30 -9.11
C LEU A 108 -10.45 -10.63 -8.86
N MET A 109 -9.37 -11.41 -8.73
CA MET A 109 -8.03 -10.84 -8.48
C MET A 109 -7.55 -9.93 -9.63
N ARG A 110 -7.81 -10.31 -10.89
CA ARG A 110 -7.50 -9.45 -12.04
C ARG A 110 -8.32 -8.17 -12.04
N SER A 111 -9.60 -8.25 -11.68
CA SER A 111 -10.49 -7.08 -11.60
C SER A 111 -10.03 -6.10 -10.52
N ILE A 112 -9.41 -6.58 -9.43
CA ILE A 112 -8.77 -5.71 -8.44
C ILE A 112 -7.62 -4.91 -9.07
N ALA A 113 -6.69 -5.60 -9.75
CA ALA A 113 -5.56 -4.95 -10.42
C ALA A 113 -5.99 -3.99 -11.55
N GLN A 114 -7.08 -4.32 -12.26
CA GLN A 114 -7.63 -3.53 -13.36
C GLN A 114 -8.58 -2.42 -12.92
N SER A 115 -9.03 -2.43 -11.65
CA SER A 115 -9.99 -1.46 -11.14
C SER A 115 -9.46 -0.03 -11.32
N PRO A 116 -10.30 0.93 -11.73
CA PRO A 116 -9.90 2.33 -11.83
C PRO A 116 -9.67 3.01 -10.48
N LEU A 117 -10.08 2.35 -9.40
CA LEU A 117 -9.92 2.82 -8.03
C LEU A 117 -8.86 1.99 -7.30
N PRO A 118 -8.12 2.59 -6.34
CA PRO A 118 -7.34 1.82 -5.39
C PRO A 118 -8.25 0.93 -4.54
N VAL A 119 -7.87 -0.32 -4.38
CA VAL A 119 -8.53 -1.32 -3.55
C VAL A 119 -7.68 -1.59 -2.32
N ILE A 120 -8.27 -1.40 -1.15
CA ILE A 120 -7.60 -1.47 0.14
C ILE A 120 -8.14 -2.66 0.93
N ALA A 121 -7.28 -3.57 1.36
CA ALA A 121 -7.64 -4.60 2.33
C ALA A 121 -7.45 -4.05 3.76
N ALA A 122 -8.51 -4.06 4.58
CA ALA A 122 -8.43 -3.78 6.00
C ALA A 122 -8.66 -5.07 6.78
N VAL A 123 -7.56 -5.69 7.21
CA VAL A 123 -7.54 -7.06 7.73
C VAL A 123 -7.52 -7.06 9.25
N ASP A 124 -8.60 -7.56 9.84
CA ASP A 124 -8.68 -7.87 11.26
C ASP A 124 -8.89 -9.39 11.44
N GLY A 125 -7.90 -10.06 12.03
CA GLY A 125 -7.89 -11.52 12.23
C GLY A 125 -7.18 -12.31 11.12
N LEU A 126 -7.55 -13.58 10.97
CA LEU A 126 -6.90 -14.53 10.07
C LEU A 126 -7.34 -14.37 8.60
N ALA A 127 -6.39 -14.26 7.68
CA ALA A 127 -6.58 -14.42 6.24
C ALA A 127 -5.83 -15.67 5.75
N SER A 128 -6.57 -16.68 5.30
CA SER A 128 -6.01 -18.01 4.97
C SER A 128 -6.31 -18.41 3.53
N ALA A 129 -5.35 -19.09 2.88
CA ALA A 129 -5.45 -19.60 1.51
C ALA A 129 -5.92 -18.51 0.52
N ALA A 130 -7.08 -18.67 -0.11
CA ALA A 130 -7.63 -17.67 -1.03
C ALA A 130 -8.02 -16.35 -0.32
N GLY A 131 -8.22 -16.36 1.00
CA GLY A 131 -8.34 -15.14 1.80
C GLY A 131 -7.02 -14.36 1.86
N CYS A 132 -5.88 -15.05 2.02
CA CYS A 132 -4.56 -14.44 1.92
C CYS A 132 -4.27 -13.97 0.49
N GLN A 133 -4.73 -14.71 -0.52
CA GLN A 133 -4.68 -14.30 -1.94
C GLN A 133 -5.38 -12.97 -2.18
N LEU A 134 -6.59 -12.81 -1.61
CA LEU A 134 -7.38 -11.59 -1.74
C LEU A 134 -6.65 -10.37 -1.15
N VAL A 135 -6.02 -10.55 0.02
CA VAL A 135 -5.20 -9.49 0.64
C VAL A 135 -4.01 -9.13 -0.26
N ALA A 136 -3.25 -10.12 -0.70
CA ALA A 136 -2.07 -9.91 -1.53
C ALA A 136 -2.38 -9.36 -2.94
N ALA A 137 -3.63 -9.45 -3.40
CA ALA A 137 -4.09 -8.89 -4.66
C ALA A 137 -4.54 -7.42 -4.55
N CYS A 138 -4.82 -6.91 -3.34
CA CYS A 138 -5.19 -5.50 -3.13
C CYS A 138 -3.99 -4.57 -3.31
N ASP A 139 -4.24 -3.32 -3.72
CA ASP A 139 -3.16 -2.34 -3.96
C ASP A 139 -2.50 -1.88 -2.66
N ILE A 140 -3.29 -1.82 -1.58
CA ILE A 140 -2.85 -1.47 -0.22
C ILE A 140 -3.47 -2.48 0.73
N ALA A 141 -2.69 -2.96 1.69
CA ALA A 141 -3.21 -3.78 2.77
C ALA A 141 -2.77 -3.22 4.12
N ILE A 142 -3.71 -3.00 5.03
CA ILE A 142 -3.44 -2.69 6.43
C ILE A 142 -4.00 -3.79 7.30
N CYS A 143 -3.35 -4.05 8.43
CA CYS A 143 -3.83 -5.06 9.36
C CYS A 143 -3.67 -4.65 10.83
N THR A 144 -4.42 -5.33 11.68
CA THR A 144 -4.25 -5.22 13.14
C THR A 144 -3.08 -6.06 13.63
N GLU A 145 -2.54 -5.76 14.81
CA GLU A 145 -1.49 -6.57 15.45
C GLU A 145 -1.89 -8.04 15.64
N ARG A 146 -3.17 -8.31 15.89
CA ARG A 146 -3.68 -9.69 16.03
C ARG A 146 -3.90 -10.41 14.70
N SER A 147 -3.75 -9.73 13.57
CA SER A 147 -3.97 -10.34 12.26
C SER A 147 -2.87 -11.35 11.93
N SER A 148 -3.22 -12.31 11.09
CA SER A 148 -2.28 -13.36 10.66
C SER A 148 -2.62 -13.91 9.28
N PHE A 149 -1.61 -14.44 8.60
CA PHE A 149 -1.68 -14.81 7.18
C PHE A 149 -1.10 -16.20 6.96
N SER A 150 -1.80 -17.05 6.20
CA SER A 150 -1.32 -18.40 5.92
C SER A 150 -1.76 -18.94 4.57
N THR A 151 -1.00 -19.89 4.04
CA THR A 151 -1.33 -20.65 2.83
C THR A 151 -1.29 -22.16 3.12
N PRO A 152 -2.22 -22.69 3.94
CA PRO A 152 -2.12 -24.03 4.53
C PRO A 152 -2.58 -25.16 3.60
N GLY A 153 -2.80 -24.91 2.31
CA GLY A 153 -3.42 -25.88 1.40
C GLY A 153 -2.64 -27.19 1.28
N ALA A 154 -1.30 -27.16 1.39
CA ALA A 154 -0.47 -28.36 1.38
C ALA A 154 -0.84 -29.35 2.50
N ASN A 155 -1.26 -28.86 3.67
CA ASN A 155 -1.71 -29.70 4.79
C ASN A 155 -3.01 -30.46 4.48
N LEU A 156 -3.76 -30.01 3.46
CA LEU A 156 -5.00 -30.61 2.99
C LEU A 156 -4.83 -31.39 1.68
N GLY A 157 -3.60 -31.54 1.17
CA GLY A 157 -3.33 -32.16 -0.13
C GLY A 157 -3.67 -31.28 -1.34
N ILE A 158 -3.96 -29.99 -1.14
CA ILE A 158 -4.32 -29.05 -2.22
C ILE A 158 -3.34 -27.88 -2.18
N PHE A 159 -2.28 -27.93 -2.99
CA PHE A 159 -1.29 -26.86 -3.01
C PHE A 159 -1.94 -25.50 -3.32
N CYS A 160 -1.56 -24.45 -2.59
CA CYS A 160 -2.07 -23.09 -2.77
C CYS A 160 -1.48 -22.42 -4.03
N SER A 161 -1.66 -23.04 -5.21
CA SER A 161 -1.12 -22.57 -6.48
C SER A 161 -1.63 -21.16 -6.83
N THR A 162 -2.94 -20.94 -6.76
CA THR A 162 -3.54 -19.63 -7.07
C THR A 162 -3.25 -18.57 -6.01
N PRO A 163 -3.30 -18.85 -4.67
CA PRO A 163 -2.78 -17.92 -3.68
C PRO A 163 -1.29 -17.59 -3.81
N GLY A 164 -0.49 -18.53 -4.29
CA GLY A 164 0.94 -18.35 -4.51
C GLY A 164 1.28 -17.27 -5.55
N ILE A 165 0.38 -17.00 -6.51
CA ILE A 165 0.58 -16.03 -7.60
C ILE A 165 0.80 -14.60 -7.08
N PRO A 166 -0.12 -13.98 -6.31
CA PRO A 166 0.14 -12.67 -5.74
C PRO A 166 1.11 -12.74 -4.56
N LEU A 167 1.16 -13.84 -3.79
CA LEU A 167 2.08 -13.95 -2.65
C LEU A 167 3.54 -13.78 -3.09
N ILE A 168 4.00 -14.56 -4.07
CA ILE A 168 5.40 -14.52 -4.55
C ILE A 168 5.79 -13.18 -5.19
N ARG A 169 4.80 -12.38 -5.61
CA ARG A 169 5.01 -11.04 -6.21
C ARG A 169 5.14 -9.94 -5.15
N ASN A 170 4.65 -10.18 -3.94
CA ASN A 170 4.64 -9.17 -2.86
C ASN A 170 5.69 -9.44 -1.77
N VAL A 171 6.12 -10.70 -1.58
CA VAL A 171 7.08 -11.05 -0.52
C VAL A 171 8.35 -11.71 -1.07
N PRO A 172 9.48 -11.70 -0.32
CA PRO A 172 10.67 -12.44 -0.70
C PRO A 172 10.37 -13.91 -0.99
N LYS A 173 11.02 -14.44 -2.03
CA LYS A 173 10.80 -15.82 -2.50
C LYS A 173 10.88 -16.87 -1.39
N LYS A 174 11.79 -16.70 -0.42
CA LYS A 174 11.95 -17.61 0.71
C LYS A 174 10.76 -17.57 1.68
N THR A 175 10.23 -16.39 1.97
CA THR A 175 9.01 -16.24 2.78
C THR A 175 7.81 -16.89 2.12
N ALA A 176 7.59 -16.62 0.84
CA ALA A 176 6.49 -17.25 0.09
C ALA A 176 6.61 -18.79 0.08
N MET A 177 7.80 -19.33 -0.21
CA MET A 177 8.04 -20.77 -0.21
C MET A 177 7.88 -21.39 1.18
N TYR A 178 8.32 -20.69 2.23
CA TYR A 178 8.12 -21.12 3.61
C TYR A 178 6.62 -21.27 3.91
N MET A 179 5.81 -20.25 3.63
CA MET A 179 4.35 -20.32 3.84
C MET A 179 3.68 -21.40 2.97
N LEU A 180 4.05 -21.49 1.70
CA LEU A 180 3.41 -22.41 0.74
C LEU A 180 3.75 -23.89 1.00
N PHE A 181 4.99 -24.19 1.37
CA PHE A 181 5.43 -25.56 1.61
C PHE A 181 5.11 -26.07 3.02
N THR A 182 5.17 -25.20 4.04
CA THR A 182 4.90 -25.60 5.43
C THR A 182 3.44 -25.41 5.83
N GLY A 183 2.71 -24.52 5.15
CA GLY A 183 1.39 -24.08 5.57
C GLY A 183 1.38 -23.25 6.85
N PHE A 184 2.55 -22.89 7.39
CA PHE A 184 2.65 -22.10 8.61
C PHE A 184 2.15 -20.67 8.41
N THR A 185 1.66 -20.13 9.53
CA THR A 185 1.11 -18.78 9.61
C THR A 185 2.22 -17.80 9.91
N ILE A 186 2.19 -16.62 9.28
CA ILE A 186 2.96 -15.45 9.70
C ILE A 186 2.05 -14.44 10.39
N SER A 187 2.57 -13.77 11.41
CA SER A 187 1.91 -12.70 12.13
C SER A 187 1.74 -11.43 11.28
N GLY A 188 0.89 -10.51 11.73
CA GLY A 188 0.75 -9.19 11.09
C GLY A 188 2.08 -8.42 11.04
N LYS A 189 2.89 -8.52 12.10
CA LYS A 189 4.22 -7.90 12.16
C LYS A 189 5.16 -8.49 11.09
N GLU A 190 5.28 -9.81 11.02
CA GLU A 190 6.10 -10.47 10.01
C GLU A 190 5.60 -10.16 8.60
N ALA A 191 4.28 -10.11 8.39
CA ALA A 191 3.67 -9.74 7.12
C ALA A 191 4.06 -8.32 6.68
N TYR A 192 4.20 -7.38 7.61
CA TYR A 192 4.69 -6.03 7.31
C TYR A 192 6.19 -6.02 6.98
N GLU A 193 7.00 -6.73 7.78
CA GLU A 193 8.45 -6.82 7.58
C GLU A 193 8.82 -7.41 6.20
N VAL A 194 8.01 -8.35 5.72
CA VAL A 194 8.23 -9.02 4.41
C VAL A 194 7.47 -8.38 3.25
N GLY A 195 6.73 -7.28 3.48
CA GLY A 195 6.05 -6.52 2.43
C GLY A 195 4.69 -7.07 1.98
N LEU A 196 4.10 -8.05 2.69
CA LEU A 196 2.75 -8.54 2.40
C LEU A 196 1.66 -7.52 2.75
N VAL A 197 1.89 -6.71 3.78
CA VAL A 197 1.00 -5.61 4.18
C VAL A 197 1.77 -4.29 4.26
N SER A 198 1.09 -3.19 3.95
CA SER A 198 1.64 -1.85 3.94
C SER A 198 1.79 -1.24 5.34
N LYS A 199 0.99 -1.67 6.32
CA LYS A 199 1.04 -1.20 7.71
C LYS A 199 0.36 -2.15 8.69
N VAL A 200 0.92 -2.24 9.90
CA VAL A 200 0.28 -2.85 11.08
C VAL A 200 -0.11 -1.75 12.05
N VAL A 201 -1.28 -1.86 12.67
CA VAL A 201 -1.78 -0.92 13.68
C VAL A 201 -2.33 -1.65 14.91
N PRO A 202 -2.38 -1.00 16.09
CA PRO A 202 -3.09 -1.54 17.23
C PRO A 202 -4.54 -1.93 16.88
N ASN A 203 -5.08 -2.94 17.58
CA ASN A 203 -6.38 -3.53 17.25
C ASN A 203 -7.54 -2.50 17.24
N ASP A 204 -7.45 -1.45 18.05
CA ASP A 204 -8.44 -0.37 18.18
C ASP A 204 -8.20 0.80 17.19
N LYS A 205 -7.16 0.73 16.38
CA LYS A 205 -6.73 1.82 15.47
C LYS A 205 -6.93 1.53 13.99
N LEU A 206 -7.53 0.39 13.63
CA LEU A 206 -7.78 0.03 12.24
C LEU A 206 -8.61 1.07 11.48
N GLU A 207 -9.72 1.52 12.07
CA GLU A 207 -10.61 2.52 11.46
C GLU A 207 -9.94 3.90 11.34
N GLU A 208 -9.11 4.29 12.30
CA GLU A 208 -8.35 5.55 12.24
C GLU A 208 -7.36 5.55 11.07
N GLU A 209 -6.63 4.45 10.90
CA GLU A 209 -5.68 4.32 9.78
C GLU A 209 -6.40 4.24 8.44
N LEU A 210 -7.51 3.49 8.38
CA LEU A 210 -8.32 3.40 7.17
C LEU A 210 -8.84 4.79 6.75
N ASN A 211 -9.32 5.59 7.70
CA ASN A 211 -9.73 6.97 7.46
C ASN A 211 -8.57 7.85 6.98
N THR A 212 -7.37 7.65 7.53
CA THR A 212 -6.17 8.38 7.10
C THR A 212 -5.82 8.08 5.63
N ILE A 213 -5.83 6.81 5.23
CA ILE A 213 -5.52 6.38 3.87
C ILE A 213 -6.59 6.86 2.88
N THR A 214 -7.85 6.61 3.19
CA THR A 214 -8.98 6.98 2.30
C THR A 214 -9.11 8.49 2.15
N THR A 215 -8.93 9.27 3.23
CA THR A 215 -8.88 10.74 3.15
C THR A 215 -7.74 11.21 2.25
N ALA A 216 -6.55 10.60 2.36
CA ALA A 216 -5.43 10.96 1.50
C ALA A 216 -5.74 10.72 0.01
N ILE A 217 -6.40 9.61 -0.33
CA ILE A 217 -6.83 9.26 -1.70
C ILE A 217 -7.93 10.20 -2.18
N ASN A 218 -8.91 10.53 -1.34
CA ASN A 218 -10.04 11.41 -1.67
C ASN A 218 -9.62 12.81 -2.13
N THR A 219 -8.45 13.28 -1.71
CA THR A 219 -7.88 14.57 -2.17
C THR A 219 -7.26 14.52 -3.58
N LYS A 220 -7.22 13.36 -4.23
CA LYS A 220 -6.57 13.16 -5.53
C LYS A 220 -7.60 13.09 -6.65
N SER A 221 -7.16 13.46 -7.85
CA SER A 221 -7.97 13.24 -9.06
C SER A 221 -8.11 11.74 -9.31
N ARG A 222 -9.37 11.27 -9.42
CA ARG A 222 -9.70 9.87 -9.74
C ARG A 222 -9.02 9.43 -11.04
N SER A 223 -9.07 10.25 -12.08
CA SER A 223 -8.49 9.92 -13.38
C SER A 223 -6.96 9.86 -13.34
N VAL A 224 -6.31 10.71 -12.54
CA VAL A 224 -4.86 10.66 -12.35
C VAL A 224 -4.45 9.38 -11.61
N ILE A 225 -5.19 9.00 -10.57
CA ILE A 225 -4.96 7.74 -9.84
C ILE A 225 -5.15 6.54 -10.76
N HIS A 226 -6.22 6.52 -11.56
CA HIS A 226 -6.47 5.44 -12.50
C HIS A 226 -5.31 5.25 -13.49
N ILE A 227 -4.85 6.32 -14.16
CA ILE A 227 -3.72 6.26 -15.09
C ILE A 227 -2.46 5.76 -14.40
N GLY A 228 -2.18 6.25 -13.19
CA GLY A 228 -1.03 5.85 -12.40
C GLY A 228 -1.07 4.36 -12.05
N LYS A 229 -2.19 3.88 -11.51
CA LYS A 229 -2.39 2.47 -11.16
C LYS A 229 -2.25 1.56 -12.38
N THR A 230 -2.91 1.89 -13.48
CA THR A 230 -2.83 1.12 -14.73
C THR A 230 -1.39 0.99 -15.20
N PHE A 231 -0.65 2.09 -15.26
CA PHE A 231 0.75 2.07 -15.71
C PHE A 231 1.68 1.33 -14.73
N LEU A 232 1.47 1.45 -13.41
CA LEU A 232 2.26 0.72 -12.42
C LEU A 232 2.12 -0.79 -12.57
N ASN A 233 0.92 -1.29 -12.89
CA ASN A 233 0.72 -2.71 -13.14
C ASN A 233 1.29 -3.14 -14.50
N GLU A 234 1.15 -2.32 -15.54
CA GLU A 234 1.70 -2.60 -16.88
C GLU A 234 3.24 -2.67 -16.87
N GLN A 235 3.91 -1.73 -16.20
CA GLN A 235 5.37 -1.61 -16.28
C GLN A 235 6.13 -2.75 -15.61
N MET A 236 5.53 -3.44 -14.64
CA MET A 236 6.18 -4.50 -13.88
C MET A 236 6.64 -5.68 -14.75
N ASP A 237 6.00 -5.88 -15.90
CA ASP A 237 6.31 -6.96 -16.84
C ASP A 237 7.22 -6.50 -18.01
N LEU A 238 7.68 -5.24 -18.00
CA LEU A 238 8.48 -4.64 -19.07
C LEU A 238 9.96 -4.57 -18.71
N ASP A 239 10.82 -4.54 -19.73
CA ASP A 239 12.21 -4.14 -19.53
C ASP A 239 12.30 -2.65 -19.17
N MET A 240 13.38 -2.26 -18.47
CA MET A 240 13.51 -0.88 -17.98
C MET A 240 13.45 0.18 -19.09
N SER A 241 14.03 -0.08 -20.27
CA SER A 241 14.06 0.90 -21.35
C SER A 241 12.64 1.16 -21.88
N THR A 242 11.89 0.09 -22.14
CA THR A 242 10.50 0.18 -22.57
C THR A 242 9.62 0.83 -21.49
N ALA A 243 9.83 0.48 -20.22
CA ALA A 243 9.10 1.06 -19.10
C ALA A 243 9.30 2.59 -19.01
N TYR A 244 10.53 3.09 -19.11
CA TYR A 244 10.79 4.54 -19.09
C TYR A 244 10.25 5.27 -20.31
N PHE A 245 10.34 4.66 -21.50
CA PHE A 245 9.76 5.23 -22.72
C PHE A 245 8.25 5.41 -22.59
N LEU A 246 7.53 4.34 -22.25
CA LEU A 246 6.07 4.40 -22.05
C LEU A 246 5.68 5.29 -20.87
N GLY A 247 6.45 5.28 -19.79
CA GLY A 247 6.23 6.15 -18.63
C GLY A 247 6.32 7.63 -18.99
N THR A 248 7.26 8.00 -19.85
CA THR A 248 7.39 9.37 -20.38
C THR A 248 6.15 9.77 -21.17
N GLU A 249 5.69 8.92 -22.08
CA GLU A 249 4.46 9.16 -22.86
C GLU A 249 3.22 9.28 -21.97
N LYS A 250 3.08 8.41 -20.96
CA LYS A 250 1.98 8.49 -19.97
C LYS A 250 2.04 9.79 -19.17
N MET A 251 3.22 10.24 -18.75
CA MET A 251 3.39 11.52 -18.04
C MET A 251 3.01 12.72 -18.92
N VAL A 252 3.48 12.77 -20.17
CA VAL A 252 3.13 13.83 -21.13
C VAL A 252 1.63 13.86 -21.40
N ASN A 253 0.99 12.69 -21.56
CA ASN A 253 -0.45 12.61 -21.78
C ASN A 253 -1.26 12.99 -20.52
N ASN A 254 -0.80 12.60 -19.33
CA ASN A 254 -1.41 13.03 -18.07
C ASN A 254 -1.37 14.56 -17.92
N LEU A 255 -0.27 15.21 -18.30
CA LEU A 255 -0.16 16.68 -18.30
C LEU A 255 -1.15 17.37 -19.25
N LYS A 256 -1.72 16.69 -20.26
CA LYS A 256 -2.75 17.28 -21.13
C LYS A 256 -4.14 17.32 -20.46
N MET A 257 -4.32 16.60 -19.35
CA MET A 257 -5.60 16.55 -18.63
C MET A 257 -5.87 17.84 -17.84
N LYS A 258 -7.14 18.23 -17.75
CA LYS A 258 -7.58 19.44 -17.03
C LYS A 258 -7.12 19.42 -15.57
N ASP A 259 -7.38 18.32 -14.86
CA ASP A 259 -7.01 18.14 -13.46
C ASP A 259 -5.50 18.33 -13.22
N ALA A 260 -4.67 17.79 -14.11
CA ALA A 260 -3.22 17.92 -14.01
C ALA A 260 -2.77 19.37 -14.24
N GLN A 261 -3.29 20.03 -15.27
CA GLN A 261 -2.96 21.44 -15.56
C GLN A 261 -3.40 22.38 -14.44
N GLU A 262 -4.59 22.18 -13.87
CA GLU A 262 -5.06 22.97 -12.73
C GLU A 262 -4.15 22.78 -11.50
N ALA A 263 -3.75 21.54 -11.20
CA ALA A 263 -2.83 21.26 -10.10
C ALA A 263 -1.45 21.90 -10.34
N CYS A 264 -0.89 21.79 -11.55
CA CYS A 264 0.38 22.41 -11.92
C CYS A 264 0.34 23.94 -11.76
N LYS A 265 -0.73 24.60 -12.24
CA LYS A 265 -0.91 26.06 -12.09
C LYS A 265 -0.99 26.48 -10.63
N LYS A 266 -1.80 25.79 -9.82
CA LYS A 266 -1.91 26.05 -8.38
C LYS A 266 -0.56 25.91 -7.68
N MET A 267 0.20 24.87 -8.03
CA MET A 267 1.51 24.63 -7.42
C MET A 267 2.60 25.60 -7.90
N ALA A 268 2.59 25.98 -9.17
CA ALA A 268 3.55 26.95 -9.73
C ALA A 268 3.40 28.35 -9.12
N ALA A 269 2.21 28.69 -8.62
CA ALA A 269 1.95 29.95 -7.91
C ALA A 269 2.54 29.98 -6.48
N ILE A 270 2.93 28.83 -5.91
CA ILE A 270 3.51 28.73 -4.57
C ILE A 270 5.04 28.80 -4.68
N PRO A 271 5.73 29.67 -3.93
CA PRO A 271 7.19 29.67 -3.88
C PRO A 271 7.75 28.28 -3.51
N GLN A 272 8.64 27.74 -4.32
CA GLN A 272 9.14 26.36 -4.17
C GLN A 272 9.73 26.08 -2.77
N GLY A 273 10.43 27.07 -2.18
CA GLY A 273 10.95 26.95 -0.82
C GLY A 273 9.86 26.82 0.25
N ALA A 274 8.73 27.51 0.10
CA ALA A 274 7.59 27.40 1.01
C ALA A 274 6.89 26.05 0.86
N PHE A 275 6.77 25.54 -0.38
CA PHE A 275 6.23 24.21 -0.63
C PHE A 275 7.10 23.11 0.02
N ALA A 276 8.42 23.19 -0.16
CA ALA A 276 9.36 22.24 0.44
C ALA A 276 9.26 22.24 1.98
N ALA A 277 9.23 23.42 2.61
CA ALA A 277 9.08 23.55 4.06
C ALA A 277 7.76 22.95 4.57
N CYS A 278 6.64 23.22 3.89
CA CYS A 278 5.34 22.63 4.22
C CYS A 278 5.34 21.10 4.10
N LYS A 279 6.00 20.54 3.08
CA LYS A 279 6.12 19.09 2.88
C LYS A 279 6.95 18.43 3.99
N VAL A 280 8.08 19.04 4.37
CA VAL A 280 8.91 18.56 5.48
C VAL A 280 8.12 18.57 6.79
N ARG A 281 7.41 19.67 7.10
CA ARG A 281 6.60 19.76 8.32
C ARG A 281 5.50 18.69 8.37
N ARG A 282 4.74 18.51 7.29
CA ARG A 282 3.68 17.48 7.22
C ARG A 282 4.23 16.07 7.39
N ASN A 283 5.42 15.78 6.86
CA ASN A 283 6.06 14.48 7.05
C ASN A 283 6.50 14.25 8.49
N LEU A 284 7.02 15.29 9.17
CA LEU A 284 7.36 15.22 10.59
C LEU A 284 6.10 14.96 11.44
N GLU A 285 5.02 15.71 11.21
CA GLU A 285 3.73 15.52 11.87
C GLU A 285 3.18 14.09 11.67
N ARG A 286 3.27 13.56 10.45
CA ARG A 286 2.86 12.18 10.16
C ARG A 286 3.74 11.16 10.89
N ASN A 287 5.05 11.37 10.96
CA ASN A 287 5.98 10.43 11.63
C ASN A 287 5.82 10.45 13.17
N THR A 288 5.46 11.59 13.76
CA THR A 288 5.16 11.69 15.20
C THR A 288 3.87 10.97 15.62
N VAL A 289 2.93 10.76 14.69
CA VAL A 289 1.71 9.97 14.94
C VAL A 289 1.96 8.47 14.76
N ILE A 290 3.01 8.07 14.04
CA ILE A 290 3.37 6.67 13.75
C ILE A 290 4.28 6.05 14.83
N THR A 291 4.82 6.83 15.77
CA THR A 291 5.60 6.33 16.91
C THR A 291 4.74 6.40 18.18
N PRO A 292 4.40 5.23 18.79
CA PRO A 292 5.26 4.75 19.88
C PRO A 292 5.30 3.22 20.01
N ILE A 293 6.40 2.60 19.60
CA ILE A 293 6.82 1.27 20.07
C ILE A 293 8.34 1.35 20.23
N GLU A 294 8.82 1.73 21.42
CA GLU A 294 10.14 1.29 21.95
C GLU A 294 10.52 1.83 23.35
N GLU A 295 9.80 2.77 23.99
CA GLU A 295 10.25 3.35 25.28
C GLU A 295 9.40 3.00 26.53
N LYS A 296 8.79 1.81 26.60
CA LYS A 296 8.04 1.39 27.81
C LYS A 296 8.35 0.00 28.34
N GLU A 297 9.59 -0.47 28.24
CA GLU A 297 10.05 -1.59 29.06
C GLU A 297 11.52 -1.38 29.47
N LYS A 298 11.72 -0.67 30.58
CA LYS A 298 12.86 -0.85 31.50
C LYS A 298 12.65 -0.03 32.77
N SER A 299 11.68 -0.45 33.59
CA SER A 299 11.71 -0.17 35.02
C SER A 299 11.46 -1.48 35.76
N GLY A 300 12.52 -2.02 36.36
CA GLY A 300 12.42 -3.12 37.32
C GLY A 300 13.31 -4.32 37.03
N LYS A 301 14.59 -4.23 37.38
CA LYS A 301 15.25 -5.06 38.42
C LYS A 301 16.77 -4.93 38.30
N GLU A 302 17.37 -4.53 39.41
CA GLU A 302 18.80 -4.47 39.65
C GLU A 302 19.44 -5.85 39.52
N ASN A 303 20.65 -5.90 38.94
CA ASN A 303 21.75 -6.65 39.53
C ASN A 303 23.10 -6.10 39.04
N MET A 304 23.94 -5.80 40.03
CA MET A 304 25.32 -5.33 39.98
C MET A 304 26.21 -6.09 38.99
N PHE A 305 27.01 -5.37 38.21
CA PHE A 305 28.48 -5.54 38.18
C PHE A 305 29.15 -4.27 37.62
N ASN A 306 30.09 -3.75 38.40
CA ASN A 306 30.84 -2.50 38.22
C ASN A 306 31.83 -2.57 37.04
N VAL A 307 31.76 -1.62 36.10
CA VAL A 307 32.93 -1.11 35.37
C VAL A 307 32.83 0.41 35.28
N ARG A 308 33.94 1.09 35.63
CA ARG A 308 34.06 2.52 35.98
C ARG A 308 33.68 3.50 34.85
N SER A 309 33.06 4.60 35.28
CA SER A 309 32.66 5.79 34.52
C SER A 309 33.81 6.65 33.99
N PRO A 310 33.56 7.42 32.91
CA PRO A 310 33.97 8.83 32.92
C PRO A 310 32.84 9.80 32.55
N GLN A 311 32.65 10.75 33.48
CA GLN A 311 32.30 12.15 33.29
C GLN A 311 30.86 12.56 32.96
N GLN A 312 30.29 13.21 33.97
CA GLN A 312 29.07 13.99 34.05
C GLN A 312 28.80 14.90 32.83
N GLY A 313 27.57 14.81 32.33
CA GLY A 313 26.70 15.98 32.15
C GLY A 313 27.06 16.96 31.04
N ARG A 314 26.52 16.72 29.84
CA ARG A 314 25.93 17.80 29.06
C ARG A 314 24.47 17.44 28.80
N GLU A 315 23.57 18.08 29.55
CA GLU A 315 22.18 18.22 29.12
C GLU A 315 22.18 18.79 27.70
N LEU A 316 21.64 18.02 26.75
CA LEU A 316 21.28 18.56 25.46
C LEU A 316 20.05 19.46 25.67
N THR A 317 20.30 20.76 25.91
CA THR A 317 19.24 21.75 25.87
C THR A 317 18.57 21.71 24.49
N PRO A 318 17.22 21.76 24.41
CA PRO A 318 16.54 21.87 23.12
C PRO A 318 17.06 23.10 22.38
N LEU A 319 17.38 22.95 21.09
CA LEU A 319 17.84 24.04 20.23
C LEU A 319 16.83 25.19 20.30
N LYS A 320 17.13 26.22 21.10
CA LYS A 320 16.35 27.46 21.12
C LYS A 320 16.47 28.11 19.75
N TYR A 321 15.32 28.36 19.14
CA TYR A 321 15.20 29.09 17.88
C TYR A 321 15.93 30.43 17.99
N ASN A 322 17.10 30.53 17.35
CA ASN A 322 17.90 31.75 17.33
C ASN A 322 17.61 32.50 16.03
N SER A 323 16.76 33.51 16.12
CA SER A 323 16.34 34.34 14.98
C SER A 323 17.53 35.03 14.29
N LYS A 324 18.61 35.36 15.00
CA LYS A 324 19.83 35.92 14.38
C LYS A 324 20.57 34.90 13.53
N LEU A 325 20.66 33.64 13.97
CA LEU A 325 21.29 32.58 13.20
C LEU A 325 20.48 32.24 11.95
N MET A 326 19.15 32.15 12.08
CA MET A 326 18.27 31.89 10.93
C MET A 326 18.28 33.04 9.93
N ASN A 327 18.31 34.30 10.39
CA ASN A 327 18.47 35.46 9.50
C ASN A 327 19.85 35.46 8.79
N SER A 328 20.90 34.97 9.46
CA SER A 328 22.23 34.84 8.84
C SER A 328 22.29 33.73 7.79
N ILE A 329 21.64 32.58 8.05
CA ILE A 329 21.52 31.47 7.09
C ILE A 329 20.67 31.91 5.88
N TRP A 330 19.58 32.64 6.13
CA TRP A 330 18.73 33.17 5.06
C TRP A 330 19.44 34.27 4.24
N GLY A 331 20.26 35.09 4.89
CA GLY A 331 21.15 36.06 4.24
C GLY A 331 22.21 35.40 3.35
N LEU A 332 22.82 34.30 3.82
CA LEU A 332 23.77 33.51 3.04
C LEU A 332 23.09 32.81 1.85
N TYR A 333 21.89 32.26 2.04
CA TYR A 333 21.10 31.65 0.97
C TYR A 333 20.75 32.69 -0.12
N ASN A 334 20.32 33.90 0.25
CA ASN A 334 20.03 34.94 -0.73
C ASN A 334 21.27 35.44 -1.47
N ARG A 335 22.44 35.41 -0.82
CA ARG A 335 23.71 35.91 -1.40
C ARG A 335 24.39 34.89 -2.33
N TYR A 336 24.22 33.58 -2.08
CA TYR A 336 24.97 32.53 -2.79
C TYR A 336 24.09 31.46 -3.45
N SER A 337 22.76 31.59 -3.41
CA SER A 337 21.88 30.69 -4.16
C SER A 337 22.06 30.89 -5.66
N VAL A 338 22.27 29.78 -6.36
CA VAL A 338 22.41 29.68 -7.83
C VAL A 338 21.21 30.29 -8.56
N HIS A 339 20.07 30.47 -7.87
CA HIS A 339 18.84 31.02 -8.41
C HIS A 339 18.82 32.56 -8.46
N ASN A 340 19.78 33.25 -7.83
CA ASN A 340 19.89 34.72 -7.81
C ASN A 340 21.00 35.28 -8.72
N PHE A 341 21.76 34.43 -9.43
CA PHE A 341 22.86 34.87 -10.30
C PHE A 341 22.43 35.63 -11.56
N LYS A 342 21.12 35.72 -11.84
CA LYS A 342 20.60 36.32 -13.08
C LYS A 342 20.30 37.82 -13.01
N LYS A 343 20.85 38.55 -12.03
CA LYS A 343 20.58 40.00 -11.85
C LYS A 343 21.79 40.93 -11.75
N ASN A 344 23.01 40.47 -12.02
CA ASN A 344 24.21 41.32 -12.02
C ASN A 344 25.12 41.03 -13.22
N THR A 345 24.61 41.21 -14.44
CA THR A 345 25.44 41.24 -15.66
C THR A 345 24.90 42.28 -16.63
N ASP A 346 24.96 43.55 -16.23
CA ASP A 346 25.09 44.69 -17.16
C ASP A 346 26.42 45.36 -16.79
N GLY A 347 27.47 45.13 -17.58
CA GLY A 347 28.79 45.74 -17.41
C GLY A 347 29.96 44.79 -17.70
N ASP A 348 30.52 44.95 -18.91
CA ASP A 348 31.88 44.64 -19.39
C ASP A 348 32.62 43.34 -19.01
N ASP A 349 32.93 42.61 -20.09
CA ASP A 349 34.11 41.80 -20.39
C ASP A 349 35.16 41.56 -19.28
N GLY A 350 35.34 40.27 -18.96
CA GLY A 350 36.65 39.73 -18.58
C GLY A 350 36.76 39.01 -17.23
N VAL A 351 36.08 37.86 -17.02
CA VAL A 351 36.49 36.89 -15.98
C VAL A 351 36.20 35.45 -16.38
N PHE A 352 36.99 34.90 -17.31
CA PHE A 352 37.11 33.44 -17.53
C PHE A 352 38.36 32.85 -16.82
N GLY A 353 38.94 33.58 -15.87
CA GLY A 353 40.25 33.26 -15.25
C GLY A 353 40.24 32.77 -13.80
N THR A 354 39.11 32.74 -13.09
CA THR A 354 39.13 32.54 -11.62
C THR A 354 38.42 31.27 -11.13
N PHE A 355 37.79 30.48 -12.00
CA PHE A 355 37.08 29.26 -11.59
C PHE A 355 37.96 28.00 -11.47
N VAL A 356 39.22 28.05 -11.90
CA VAL A 356 40.15 26.90 -11.82
C VAL A 356 40.91 26.83 -10.48
N ALA A 357 40.92 27.89 -9.67
CA ALA A 357 41.76 27.93 -8.46
C ALA A 357 41.12 27.36 -7.18
N VAL A 358 39.80 27.24 -7.08
CA VAL A 358 39.14 26.86 -5.80
C VAL A 358 38.79 25.37 -5.70
N SER A 359 38.64 24.66 -6.82
CA SER A 359 38.37 23.21 -6.82
C SER A 359 39.63 22.35 -6.64
N GLY A 360 40.82 22.93 -6.70
CA GLY A 360 42.10 22.22 -6.50
C GLY A 360 42.55 22.07 -5.05
N ALA A 361 41.98 22.84 -4.11
CA ALA A 361 42.44 22.91 -2.73
C ALA A 361 41.69 21.97 -1.75
N VAL A 362 40.51 21.45 -2.12
CA VAL A 362 39.68 20.65 -1.21
C VAL A 362 39.92 19.13 -1.36
N PHE A 363 40.51 18.67 -2.47
CA PHE A 363 40.77 17.24 -2.71
C PHE A 363 42.20 16.76 -2.42
N LYS A 364 43.07 17.60 -1.79
CA LYS A 364 44.48 17.24 -1.52
C LYS A 364 44.82 16.87 -0.08
N THR A 365 43.86 16.77 0.83
CA THR A 365 44.12 16.37 2.22
C THR A 365 43.24 15.18 2.61
N HIS A 366 43.64 13.99 2.16
CA HIS A 366 43.59 12.70 2.86
C HIS A 366 43.61 11.52 1.88
N ALA A 367 44.80 11.20 1.36
CA ALA A 367 45.11 9.88 0.83
C ALA A 367 46.61 9.62 1.01
N LEU A 368 46.97 8.95 2.10
CA LEU A 368 48.27 8.28 2.27
C LEU A 368 48.16 7.29 3.44
N ALA A 369 47.93 6.01 3.10
CA ALA A 369 48.59 4.85 3.71
C ALA A 369 48.10 3.54 3.05
N ALA A 370 49.04 2.84 2.38
CA ALA A 370 49.13 1.39 2.15
C ALA A 370 48.06 0.71 1.26
N ASN A 371 48.34 -0.17 0.29
CA ASN A 371 49.55 -0.90 -0.06
C ASN A 371 49.55 -1.22 -1.57
N THR A 372 50.73 -1.12 -2.17
CA THR A 372 51.11 -1.61 -3.49
C THR A 372 51.58 -3.06 -3.42
N VAL A 373 51.08 -3.93 -4.31
CA VAL A 373 51.79 -5.13 -4.79
C VAL A 373 51.44 -5.33 -6.27
N THR A 374 52.39 -4.94 -7.14
CA THR A 374 52.89 -5.58 -8.40
C THR A 374 51.99 -6.54 -9.19
N ALA A 375 52.07 -6.71 -10.51
CA ALA A 375 52.76 -6.10 -11.65
C ALA A 375 52.23 -6.87 -12.89
N ALA A 376 51.84 -6.18 -13.96
CA ALA A 376 52.46 -6.22 -15.29
C ALA A 376 52.08 -7.37 -16.27
N ALA A 377 51.93 -6.94 -17.54
CA ALA A 377 51.96 -7.70 -18.80
C ALA A 377 50.70 -8.52 -19.17
N VAL A 378 50.20 -8.58 -20.42
CA VAL A 378 50.58 -8.01 -21.73
C VAL A 378 49.35 -8.16 -22.63
N ALA A 379 49.08 -7.15 -23.47
CA ALA A 379 48.15 -7.26 -24.58
C ALA A 379 48.81 -8.00 -25.75
N LYS A 380 48.13 -9.00 -26.35
CA LYS A 380 48.07 -9.21 -27.82
C LYS A 380 47.30 -10.48 -28.22
N ASN A 381 46.48 -10.29 -29.26
CA ASN A 381 46.08 -11.21 -30.32
C ASN A 381 44.84 -12.10 -30.13
N ASN A 382 43.78 -11.68 -30.83
CA ASN A 382 42.77 -12.50 -31.53
C ASN A 382 43.44 -13.50 -32.50
N PRO A 383 42.76 -14.61 -32.87
CA PRO A 383 41.58 -14.60 -33.74
C PRO A 383 40.25 -14.85 -33.02
#